data_AF-A0A840D5X8-F1
#
_entry.id   AF-A0A840D5X8-F1
#
_cell.length_a   1.000
_cell.length_b   1.000
_cell.length_c   1.000
_cell.angle_alpha   90.00
_cell.angle_beta   90.00
_cell.angle_gamma   90.00
#
_symmetry.space_group_name_H-M   'P 1'
#
loop_
_entity.id
_entity.type
_entity.pdbx_description
1 polymer ?
#
loop_
_entity_poly.entity_id
_entity_poly.type
_entity_poly.pdbx_seq_one_letter_code
_entity_poly.pdbx_strand_id
1 'polypeptide(L)'
;MNQTLTFIPPVVNSTQSSVSVGAYEKSVNLYNQGEYLQAFYSLLDYLNSSFRTKYGNADGTEFHIPHGSILVHIRIQDETIYIKADFLMLPEKGYVAMLRQVADLNLNKLLLPRFIKQDNSLKMEYTCQLSQSHPHKMYFVLQNICHVGDKYDDEFCTKFGAKRCYEPQVTPYPQEEVDRIYDGIQQLGRETLDVIKEYDSERRYGYSWNVLDTTFYQISYFARPQGQLLNDLDKAVSDMDSNLPAEETVAKGKAFLEKLMAMPKEELAEELYFVDTLVSTKQRSSLNNIQSTMSDVYKEATEAIQIGNYERSTVRLLYIFYETYFYVDLQDDVNALISQALQKASRQPLDKASGTLYKAMYQIMEGDLSIDEEVPQNQSQQKKGWFGKIFGK
;
A
#
# COMPACT_ATOMS: atom_id res chain seq x y z
N MET A 1 -18.56 -20.39 4.70
CA MET A 1 -17.97 -19.51 5.74
C MET A 1 -19.04 -19.24 6.80
N ASN A 2 -18.77 -19.52 8.08
CA ASN A 2 -19.76 -19.32 9.17
C ASN A 2 -19.46 -18.11 10.07
N GLN A 3 -18.23 -17.62 10.04
CA GLN A 3 -17.77 -16.46 10.80
C GLN A 3 -16.65 -15.76 10.02
N THR A 4 -16.37 -14.51 10.35
CA THR A 4 -15.22 -13.76 9.84
C THR A 4 -13.89 -14.36 10.26
N LEU A 5 -12.87 -14.12 9.43
CA LEU A 5 -11.49 -14.50 9.73
C LEU A 5 -10.93 -13.62 10.85
N THR A 6 -9.78 -14.03 11.38
CA THR A 6 -9.07 -13.27 12.43
C THR A 6 -8.62 -11.91 11.92
N PHE A 7 -8.94 -10.86 12.66
CA PHE A 7 -8.29 -9.56 12.54
C PHE A 7 -6.90 -9.59 13.17
N ILE A 8 -5.88 -9.22 12.40
CA ILE A 8 -4.51 -9.06 12.87
C ILE A 8 -4.19 -7.55 12.85
N PRO A 9 -3.80 -6.95 14.00
CA PRO A 9 -3.46 -5.53 14.05
C PRO A 9 -2.26 -5.20 13.15
N PRO A 10 -2.25 -4.01 12.52
CA PRO A 10 -1.12 -3.60 11.70
C PRO A 10 0.09 -3.19 12.53
N VAL A 11 1.28 -3.35 11.94
CA VAL A 11 2.56 -2.91 12.55
C VAL A 11 2.64 -1.39 12.74
N VAL A 12 1.86 -0.61 11.99
CA VAL A 12 1.70 0.84 12.21
C VAL A 12 0.23 1.20 12.37
N ASN A 13 -0.04 2.17 13.24
CA ASN A 13 -1.42 2.61 13.53
C ASN A 13 -1.96 3.63 12.52
N SER A 14 -1.10 4.33 11.78
CA SER A 14 -1.49 5.36 10.81
C SER A 14 -0.93 5.03 9.43
N THR A 15 -1.78 5.25 8.43
CA THR A 15 -1.45 5.21 7.00
C THR A 15 -1.60 6.60 6.37
N GLN A 16 -1.73 7.64 7.18
CA GLN A 16 -2.02 8.98 6.67
C GLN A 16 -0.85 9.50 5.84
N SER A 17 -1.19 10.03 4.66
CA SER A 17 -0.21 10.67 3.79
C SER A 17 0.44 11.87 4.47
N SER A 18 1.77 11.98 4.38
CA SER A 18 2.53 13.15 4.84
C SER A 18 2.37 14.39 3.93
N VAL A 19 1.59 14.26 2.86
CA VAL A 19 1.53 15.22 1.78
C VAL A 19 0.76 16.50 2.16
N SER A 20 1.35 17.66 1.90
CA SER A 20 0.81 18.98 2.24
C SER A 20 0.28 19.76 1.02
N VAL A 21 -1.02 19.70 0.75
CA VAL A 21 -1.65 20.35 -0.43
C VAL A 21 -1.28 21.83 -0.56
N GLY A 22 -1.27 22.58 0.55
CA GLY A 22 -0.91 24.00 0.52
C GLY A 22 0.55 24.25 0.09
N ALA A 23 1.47 23.34 0.39
CA ALA A 23 2.86 23.44 -0.04
C ALA A 23 3.02 23.21 -1.56
N TYR A 24 2.14 22.40 -2.17
CA TYR A 24 2.11 22.23 -3.63
C TYR A 24 1.64 23.49 -4.35
N GLU A 25 0.54 24.09 -3.91
CA GLU A 25 0.03 25.34 -4.47
C GLU A 25 1.07 26.46 -4.35
N LYS A 26 1.73 26.55 -3.19
CA LYS A 26 2.85 27.46 -2.97
C LYS A 26 4.01 27.19 -3.95
N SER A 27 4.37 25.93 -4.18
CA SER A 27 5.42 25.54 -5.11
C SER A 27 5.14 26.03 -6.53
N VAL A 28 3.91 25.82 -7.02
CA VAL A 28 3.47 26.29 -8.35
C VAL A 28 3.51 27.82 -8.45
N ASN A 29 3.01 28.52 -7.43
CA ASN A 29 3.02 29.99 -7.41
C ASN A 29 4.43 30.58 -7.43
N LEU A 30 5.35 30.03 -6.63
CA LEU A 30 6.76 30.44 -6.62
C LEU A 30 7.42 30.22 -7.98
N TYR A 31 7.15 29.08 -8.62
CA TYR A 31 7.69 28.79 -9.95
C TYR A 31 7.26 29.84 -10.99
N ASN A 32 5.97 30.20 -10.98
CA ASN A 32 5.42 31.22 -11.89
C ASN A 32 5.98 32.62 -11.65
N GLN A 33 6.54 32.88 -10.46
CA GLN A 33 7.21 34.13 -10.09
C GLN A 33 8.71 34.14 -10.44
N GLY A 34 9.26 33.03 -10.93
CA GLY A 34 10.70 32.88 -11.20
C GLY A 34 11.55 32.47 -9.98
N GLU A 35 10.92 32.21 -8.84
CA GLU A 35 11.57 31.79 -7.58
C GLU A 35 11.78 30.26 -7.59
N TYR A 36 12.58 29.76 -8.54
CA TYR A 36 12.61 28.33 -8.88
C TYR A 36 13.18 27.43 -7.77
N LEU A 37 14.18 27.91 -7.02
CA LEU A 37 14.78 27.14 -5.92
C LEU A 37 13.78 26.95 -4.77
N GLN A 38 13.08 28.04 -4.41
CA GLN A 38 12.06 28.05 -3.38
C GLN A 38 10.83 27.26 -3.81
N ALA A 39 10.48 27.27 -5.10
CA ALA A 39 9.48 26.40 -5.67
C ALA A 39 9.84 24.93 -5.45
N PHE A 40 11.09 24.54 -5.72
CA PHE A 40 11.56 23.17 -5.48
C PHE A 40 11.55 22.80 -3.98
N TYR A 41 11.99 23.69 -3.10
CA TYR A 41 11.90 23.45 -1.65
C TYR A 41 10.45 23.25 -1.18
N SER A 42 9.52 24.04 -1.70
CA SER A 42 8.09 23.89 -1.39
C SER A 42 7.52 22.59 -1.96
N LEU A 43 8.08 22.05 -3.05
CA LEU A 43 7.72 20.72 -3.56
C LEU A 43 8.23 19.60 -2.63
N LEU A 44 9.45 19.72 -2.09
CA LEU A 44 9.92 18.76 -1.08
C LEU A 44 9.06 18.83 0.19
N ASP A 45 8.69 20.04 0.62
CA ASP A 45 7.78 20.23 1.76
C ASP A 45 6.37 19.68 1.48
N TYR A 46 5.94 19.68 0.22
CA TYR A 46 4.70 19.02 -0.21
C TYR A 46 4.77 17.52 -0.01
N LEU A 47 5.89 16.86 -0.33
CA LEU A 47 6.05 15.42 -0.14
C LEU A 47 6.10 15.07 1.35
N ASN A 48 6.97 15.76 2.09
CA ASN A 48 7.05 15.68 3.54
C ASN A 48 7.82 16.90 4.07
N SER A 49 7.21 17.65 4.99
CA SER A 49 7.79 18.88 5.55
C SER A 49 9.09 18.67 6.33
N SER A 50 9.40 17.43 6.74
CA SER A 50 10.62 17.09 7.48
C SER A 50 11.80 16.74 6.58
N PHE A 51 11.62 16.45 5.28
CA PHE A 51 12.70 15.91 4.46
C PHE A 51 13.86 16.88 4.29
N ARG A 52 13.59 18.18 4.12
CA ARG A 52 14.68 19.16 3.95
C ARG A 52 15.57 19.26 5.19
N THR A 53 15.01 19.15 6.39
CA THR A 53 15.78 19.23 7.64
C THR A 53 16.41 17.89 8.00
N LYS A 54 15.74 16.77 7.71
CA LYS A 54 16.22 15.42 8.04
C LYS A 54 17.33 14.95 7.09
N TYR A 55 17.21 15.29 5.81
CA TYR A 55 18.03 14.71 4.72
C TYR A 55 18.80 15.74 3.90
N GLY A 56 18.60 17.03 4.15
CA GLY A 56 19.32 18.10 3.49
C GLY A 56 20.63 18.46 4.19
N ASN A 57 21.60 18.95 3.42
CA ASN A 57 22.77 19.63 3.97
C ASN A 57 22.39 21.01 4.53
N ALA A 58 23.32 21.63 5.29
CA ALA A 58 23.10 22.93 5.93
C ALA A 58 22.76 24.06 4.93
N ASP A 59 23.28 23.97 3.70
CA ASP A 59 23.09 24.98 2.66
C ASP A 59 21.79 24.77 1.85
N GLY A 60 21.10 23.64 2.03
CA GLY A 60 19.91 23.27 1.27
C GLY A 60 20.16 22.92 -0.20
N THR A 61 21.41 22.67 -0.58
CA THR A 61 21.83 22.39 -1.96
C THR A 61 21.98 20.90 -2.26
N GLU A 62 21.95 20.05 -1.25
CA GLU A 62 22.11 18.60 -1.40
C GLU A 62 21.15 17.85 -0.46
N PHE A 63 20.48 16.83 -0.97
CA PHE A 63 19.54 15.97 -0.24
C PHE A 63 19.81 14.50 -0.56
N HIS A 64 19.75 13.65 0.46
CA HIS A 64 19.88 12.19 0.32
C HIS A 64 18.70 11.52 1.00
N ILE A 65 17.64 11.27 0.24
CA ILE A 65 16.34 10.88 0.79
C ILE A 65 16.07 9.41 0.47
N PRO A 66 15.84 8.55 1.48
CA PRO A 66 15.44 7.17 1.27
C PRO A 66 14.09 7.04 0.57
N HIS A 67 13.94 5.98 -0.22
CA HIS A 67 12.65 5.54 -0.75
C HIS A 67 12.66 4.03 -0.91
N GLY A 68 12.02 3.32 0.01
CA GLY A 68 12.05 1.85 -0.01
C GLY A 68 13.49 1.33 0.10
N SER A 69 13.87 0.41 -0.78
CA SER A 69 15.23 -0.11 -0.85
C SER A 69 16.24 0.91 -1.37
N ILE A 70 15.84 1.97 -2.11
CA ILE A 70 16.76 2.90 -2.80
C ILE A 70 17.08 4.19 -2.03
N LEU A 71 18.16 4.86 -2.43
CA LEU A 71 18.53 6.20 -1.96
C LEU A 71 18.54 7.20 -3.12
N VAL A 72 17.73 8.27 -3.01
CA VAL A 72 17.64 9.33 -4.01
C VAL A 72 18.52 10.52 -3.61
N HIS A 73 19.51 10.80 -4.43
CA HIS A 73 20.43 11.92 -4.28
C HIS A 73 19.99 13.08 -5.17
N ILE A 74 19.73 14.23 -4.55
CA ILE A 74 19.34 15.46 -5.23
C ILE A 74 20.41 16.50 -4.92
N ARG A 75 21.00 17.09 -5.97
CA ARG A 75 22.00 18.16 -5.83
C ARG A 75 21.63 19.33 -6.71
N ILE A 76 21.77 20.54 -6.18
CA ILE A 76 21.48 21.79 -6.86
C ILE A 76 22.78 22.58 -6.96
N GLN A 77 23.19 22.90 -8.18
CA GLN A 77 24.41 23.64 -8.46
C GLN A 77 24.20 24.51 -9.71
N ASP A 78 24.53 25.79 -9.63
CA ASP A 78 24.45 26.73 -10.77
C ASP A 78 23.08 26.68 -11.47
N GLU A 79 22.00 26.82 -10.69
CA GLU A 79 20.59 26.72 -11.11
C GLU A 79 20.17 25.37 -11.74
N THR A 80 21.09 24.41 -11.78
CA THR A 80 20.86 23.07 -12.32
C THR A 80 20.57 22.09 -11.20
N ILE A 81 19.52 21.30 -11.37
CA ILE A 81 19.21 20.18 -10.48
C ILE A 81 19.67 18.87 -11.09
N TYR A 82 20.35 18.07 -10.28
CA TYR A 82 20.83 16.73 -10.58
C TYR A 82 20.12 15.76 -9.65
N ILE A 83 19.37 14.81 -10.20
CA ILE A 83 18.71 13.77 -9.43
C ILE A 83 19.33 12.45 -9.86
N LYS A 84 19.81 11.67 -8.88
CA LYS A 84 20.42 10.36 -9.10
C LYS A 84 19.87 9.37 -8.10
N ALA A 85 19.74 8.12 -8.50
CA ALA A 85 19.58 7.01 -7.57
C ALA A 85 20.58 5.93 -7.93
N ASP A 86 21.37 5.51 -6.94
CA ASP A 86 22.21 4.34 -7.09
C ASP A 86 21.32 3.09 -7.23
N PHE A 87 21.78 2.10 -7.99
CA PHE A 87 20.97 0.91 -8.31
C PHE A 87 21.81 -0.34 -8.08
N LEU A 88 22.29 -1.00 -9.14
CA LEU A 88 22.88 -2.33 -9.02
C LEU A 88 24.23 -2.45 -9.71
N MET A 89 25.11 -3.24 -9.10
CA MET A 89 26.27 -3.82 -9.77
C MET A 89 25.81 -4.90 -10.75
N LEU A 90 26.40 -4.88 -11.94
CA LEU A 90 26.15 -5.92 -12.93
C LEU A 90 26.66 -7.28 -12.41
N PRO A 91 25.84 -8.34 -12.46
CA PRO A 91 26.26 -9.67 -12.03
C PRO A 91 27.27 -10.27 -13.02
N GLU A 92 28.11 -11.20 -12.56
CA GLU A 92 29.07 -11.88 -13.45
C GLU A 92 28.36 -12.72 -14.52
N LYS A 93 27.24 -13.36 -14.15
CA LYS A 93 26.41 -14.18 -15.03
C LYS A 93 25.07 -13.49 -15.26
N GLY A 94 24.52 -13.64 -16.47
CA GLY A 94 23.20 -13.08 -16.79
C GLY A 94 23.16 -11.57 -17.05
N TYR A 95 24.30 -10.86 -17.01
CA TYR A 95 24.34 -9.40 -17.22
C TYR A 95 23.74 -8.96 -18.56
N VAL A 96 23.89 -9.73 -19.63
CA VAL A 96 23.28 -9.41 -20.94
C VAL A 96 21.76 -9.44 -20.86
N ALA A 97 21.18 -10.40 -20.13
CA ALA A 97 19.74 -10.49 -19.96
C ALA A 97 19.20 -9.36 -19.06
N MET A 98 19.93 -9.05 -17.97
CA MET A 98 19.63 -7.91 -17.11
C MET A 98 19.69 -6.59 -17.89
N LEU A 99 20.75 -6.33 -18.66
CA LEU A 99 20.89 -5.12 -19.47
C LEU A 99 19.79 -4.98 -20.53
N ARG A 100 19.28 -6.09 -21.07
CA ARG A 100 18.12 -6.06 -21.97
C ARG A 100 16.86 -5.59 -21.24
N GLN A 101 16.64 -6.03 -20.01
CA GLN A 101 15.52 -5.54 -19.20
C GLN A 101 15.70 -4.08 -18.79
N VAL A 102 16.91 -3.66 -18.42
CA VAL A 102 17.22 -2.23 -18.18
C VAL A 102 16.91 -1.38 -19.40
N ALA A 103 17.27 -1.84 -20.60
CA ALA A 103 16.95 -1.13 -21.85
C ALA A 103 15.43 -1.06 -22.09
N ASP A 104 14.69 -2.12 -21.80
CA ASP A 104 13.22 -2.11 -21.86
C ASP A 104 12.61 -1.11 -20.87
N LEU A 105 13.10 -1.06 -19.64
CA LEU A 105 12.66 -0.07 -18.64
C LEU A 105 12.90 1.37 -19.12
N ASN A 106 14.05 1.65 -19.72
CA ASN A 106 14.34 2.96 -20.33
C ASN A 106 13.37 3.35 -21.44
N LEU A 107 12.82 2.39 -22.17
CA LEU A 107 11.92 2.64 -23.32
C LEU A 107 10.45 2.70 -22.90
N ASN A 108 10.04 1.86 -21.96
CA ASN A 108 8.63 1.56 -21.70
C ASN A 108 8.15 1.96 -20.30
N LYS A 109 9.05 2.21 -19.34
CA LYS A 109 8.68 2.51 -17.93
C LYS A 109 9.20 3.85 -17.44
N LEU A 110 10.37 4.26 -17.92
CA LEU A 110 10.92 5.58 -17.61
C LEU A 110 10.48 6.60 -18.66
N LEU A 111 10.05 7.77 -18.17
CA LEU A 111 9.61 8.87 -19.02
C LEU A 111 10.76 9.83 -19.31
N LEU A 112 11.19 10.55 -18.28
CA LEU A 112 12.25 11.56 -18.35
C LEU A 112 13.56 11.12 -17.70
N PRO A 113 13.55 10.40 -16.57
CA PRO A 113 14.76 9.77 -16.04
C PRO A 113 15.26 8.66 -16.97
N ARG A 114 16.49 8.23 -16.77
CA ARG A 114 17.07 7.08 -17.49
C ARG A 114 18.04 6.31 -16.61
N PHE A 115 18.18 5.02 -16.89
CA PHE A 115 19.33 4.24 -16.44
C PHE A 115 20.57 4.59 -17.27
N ILE A 116 21.68 4.80 -16.57
CA ILE A 116 23.03 4.90 -17.12
C ILE A 116 23.90 3.78 -16.56
N LYS A 117 24.82 3.29 -17.39
CA LYS A 117 25.88 2.38 -16.96
C LYS A 117 27.16 3.19 -16.70
N GLN A 118 27.66 3.11 -15.48
CA GLN A 118 28.94 3.67 -15.09
C GLN A 118 29.84 2.51 -14.64
N ASP A 119 30.85 2.20 -15.46
CA ASP A 119 31.70 1.01 -15.27
C ASP A 119 30.86 -0.27 -15.12
N ASN A 120 30.94 -0.94 -13.97
CA ASN A 120 30.17 -2.14 -13.67
C ASN A 120 28.91 -1.87 -12.82
N SER A 121 28.51 -0.61 -12.67
CA SER A 121 27.31 -0.21 -11.93
C SER A 121 26.27 0.41 -12.86
N LEU A 122 25.01 0.28 -12.47
CA LEU A 122 23.87 0.98 -13.03
C LEU A 122 23.42 2.05 -12.04
N LYS A 123 22.98 3.19 -12.57
CA LYS A 123 22.37 4.28 -11.81
C LYS A 123 21.21 4.85 -12.59
N MET A 124 20.23 5.44 -11.91
CA MET A 124 19.21 6.26 -12.53
C MET A 124 19.63 7.72 -12.45
N GLU A 125 19.35 8.51 -13.48
CA GLU A 125 19.61 9.94 -13.46
C GLU A 125 18.54 10.76 -14.17
N TYR A 126 18.39 12.00 -13.71
CA TYR A 126 17.71 13.09 -14.40
C TYR A 126 18.47 14.40 -14.10
N THR A 127 18.55 15.29 -15.08
CA THR A 127 19.20 16.60 -14.91
C THR A 127 18.50 17.65 -15.75
N CYS A 128 18.24 18.81 -15.17
CA CYS A 128 17.70 19.96 -15.89
C CYS A 128 18.01 21.29 -15.18
N GLN A 129 17.81 22.40 -15.87
CA GLN A 129 17.73 23.71 -15.21
C GLN A 129 16.45 23.77 -14.36
N LEU A 130 16.52 24.40 -13.19
CA LEU A 130 15.35 24.58 -12.31
C LEU A 130 14.22 25.35 -13.02
N SER A 131 14.57 26.31 -13.89
CA SER A 131 13.64 27.08 -14.71
C SER A 131 12.93 26.28 -15.82
N GLN A 132 13.34 25.04 -16.07
CA GLN A 132 12.83 24.19 -17.16
C GLN A 132 11.97 23.01 -16.68
N SER A 133 11.72 22.91 -15.37
CA SER A 133 10.95 21.82 -14.80
C SER A 133 9.95 22.31 -13.76
N HIS A 134 8.73 22.59 -14.24
CA HIS A 134 7.58 22.91 -13.41
C HIS A 134 7.40 21.89 -12.27
N PRO A 135 6.94 22.29 -11.06
CA PRO A 135 6.81 21.39 -9.91
C PRO A 135 6.08 20.08 -10.19
N HIS A 136 4.98 20.14 -10.96
CA HIS A 136 4.26 18.96 -11.43
C HIS A 136 5.16 17.96 -12.18
N LYS A 137 5.99 18.44 -13.11
CA LYS A 137 6.94 17.60 -13.87
C LYS A 137 8.00 17.02 -12.95
N MET A 138 8.51 17.82 -12.01
CA MET A 138 9.51 17.39 -11.04
C MET A 138 8.97 16.29 -10.11
N TYR A 139 7.73 16.42 -9.66
CA TYR A 139 7.05 15.36 -8.91
C TYR A 139 7.04 14.03 -9.66
N PHE A 140 6.65 14.03 -10.94
CA PHE A 140 6.65 12.80 -11.75
C PHE A 140 8.04 12.23 -12.00
N VAL A 141 9.07 13.07 -12.12
CA VAL A 141 10.47 12.62 -12.19
C VAL A 141 10.85 11.86 -10.92
N LEU A 142 10.60 12.45 -9.74
CA LEU A 142 10.87 11.80 -8.46
C LEU A 142 10.08 10.51 -8.32
N GLN A 143 8.77 10.55 -8.59
CA GLN A 143 7.89 9.38 -8.54
C GLN A 143 8.39 8.25 -9.44
N ASN A 144 8.77 8.55 -10.69
CA ASN A 144 9.20 7.56 -11.65
C ASN A 144 10.55 6.94 -11.28
N ILE A 145 11.48 7.73 -10.73
CA ILE A 145 12.75 7.21 -10.17
C ILE A 145 12.46 6.29 -8.98
N CYS A 146 11.65 6.76 -8.04
CA CYS A 146 11.28 6.02 -6.83
C CYS A 146 10.61 4.68 -7.16
N HIS A 147 9.50 4.69 -7.90
CA HIS A 147 8.70 3.50 -8.16
C HIS A 147 9.40 2.47 -9.04
N VAL A 148 10.20 2.91 -10.03
CA VAL A 148 10.97 1.98 -10.87
C VAL A 148 12.23 1.52 -10.15
N GLY A 149 12.93 2.41 -9.45
CA GLY A 149 14.16 2.06 -8.74
C GLY A 149 13.91 1.04 -7.65
N ASP A 150 12.95 1.30 -6.76
CA ASP A 150 12.60 0.41 -5.64
C ASP A 150 12.14 -0.97 -6.14
N LYS A 151 11.13 -1.01 -7.01
CA LYS A 151 10.60 -2.27 -7.54
C LYS A 151 11.65 -3.14 -8.23
N TYR A 152 12.43 -2.56 -9.14
CA TYR A 152 13.30 -3.36 -10.00
C TYR A 152 14.67 -3.64 -9.38
N ASP A 153 15.06 -2.95 -8.30
CA ASP A 153 16.30 -3.33 -7.64
C ASP A 153 16.15 -4.66 -6.91
N ASP A 154 15.01 -4.86 -6.23
CA ASP A 154 14.61 -6.11 -5.58
C ASP A 154 14.41 -7.23 -6.61
N GLU A 155 13.64 -6.96 -7.68
CA GLU A 155 13.41 -7.94 -8.73
C GLU A 155 14.74 -8.41 -9.33
N PHE A 156 15.68 -7.50 -9.57
CA PHE A 156 16.95 -7.85 -10.21
C PHE A 156 17.93 -8.51 -9.24
N CYS A 157 17.91 -8.19 -7.94
CA CYS A 157 18.63 -8.94 -6.92
C CYS A 157 18.16 -10.40 -6.91
N THR A 158 16.83 -10.61 -6.84
CA THR A 158 16.22 -11.95 -6.80
C THR A 158 16.45 -12.74 -8.10
N LYS A 159 16.23 -12.11 -9.25
CA LYS A 159 16.19 -12.79 -10.56
C LYS A 159 17.57 -12.99 -11.20
N PHE A 160 18.49 -12.06 -10.98
CA PHE A 160 19.80 -12.06 -11.63
C PHE A 160 20.97 -12.24 -10.65
N GLY A 161 20.73 -12.24 -9.33
CA GLY A 161 21.79 -12.23 -8.34
C GLY A 161 22.62 -10.94 -8.40
N ALA A 162 22.02 -9.85 -8.88
CA ALA A 162 22.64 -8.53 -8.86
C ALA A 162 22.82 -8.07 -7.41
N LYS A 163 23.75 -7.15 -7.18
CA LYS A 163 24.04 -6.62 -5.84
C LYS A 163 23.86 -5.12 -5.82
N ARG A 164 23.26 -4.58 -4.76
CA ARG A 164 23.19 -3.14 -4.52
C ARG A 164 24.60 -2.55 -4.46
N CYS A 165 24.80 -1.43 -5.15
CA CYS A 165 26.04 -0.67 -5.07
C CYS A 165 26.03 0.34 -3.92
N TYR A 166 25.03 0.26 -3.05
CA TYR A 166 24.73 1.16 -1.96
C TYR A 166 24.04 0.37 -0.84
N GLU A 167 23.95 0.94 0.37
CA GLU A 167 23.25 0.33 1.50
C GLU A 167 21.88 1.00 1.68
N PRO A 168 20.77 0.25 1.66
CA PRO A 168 19.45 0.77 1.99
C PRO A 168 19.42 1.41 3.38
N GLN A 169 18.76 2.55 3.52
CA GLN A 169 18.56 3.19 4.84
C GLN A 169 17.27 2.70 5.47
N VAL A 170 17.32 1.48 6.02
CA VAL A 170 16.17 0.77 6.58
C VAL A 170 16.39 0.43 8.04
N THR A 171 15.29 0.23 8.77
CA THR A 171 15.32 -0.28 10.15
C THR A 171 14.55 -1.60 10.22
N PRO A 172 15.21 -2.75 10.42
CA PRO A 172 14.54 -4.04 10.53
C PRO A 172 13.44 -4.01 11.61
N TYR A 173 12.35 -4.74 11.39
CA TYR A 173 11.33 -4.87 12.41
C TYR A 173 11.88 -5.56 13.67
N PRO A 174 11.40 -5.20 14.87
CA PRO A 174 11.71 -5.95 16.09
C PRO A 174 11.33 -7.43 15.94
N GLN A 175 12.12 -8.33 16.54
CA GLN A 175 11.87 -9.78 16.44
C GLN A 175 10.46 -10.18 16.90
N GLU A 176 9.92 -9.52 17.93
CA GLU A 176 8.55 -9.74 18.42
C GLU A 176 7.50 -9.45 17.33
N GLU A 177 7.70 -8.38 16.55
CA GLU A 177 6.81 -8.05 15.43
C GLU A 177 6.97 -9.06 14.27
N VAL A 178 8.19 -9.51 13.99
CA VAL A 178 8.44 -10.56 12.99
C VAL A 178 7.72 -11.85 13.39
N ASP A 179 7.83 -12.27 14.64
CA ASP A 179 7.15 -13.47 15.16
C ASP A 179 5.63 -13.34 15.05
N ARG A 180 5.08 -12.18 15.46
CA ARG A 180 3.64 -11.89 15.38
C ARG A 180 3.13 -11.89 13.94
N ILE A 181 3.87 -11.28 13.02
CA ILE A 181 3.52 -11.22 11.59
C ILE A 181 3.57 -12.63 10.98
N TYR A 182 4.63 -13.40 11.26
CA TYR A 182 4.77 -14.77 10.79
C TYR A 182 3.59 -15.62 11.27
N ASP A 183 3.31 -15.64 12.58
CA ASP A 183 2.20 -16.39 13.15
C ASP A 183 0.85 -15.91 12.60
N GLY A 184 0.72 -14.61 12.35
CA GLY A 184 -0.42 -13.99 11.70
C GLY A 184 -0.66 -14.50 10.28
N ILE A 185 0.36 -14.53 9.42
CA ILE A 185 0.29 -15.09 8.05
C ILE A 185 -0.11 -16.57 8.11
N GLN A 186 0.51 -17.34 9.01
CA GLN A 186 0.22 -18.75 9.19
C GLN A 186 -1.24 -18.98 9.61
N GLN A 187 -1.73 -18.21 10.56
CA GLN A 187 -3.08 -18.30 11.06
C GLN A 187 -4.11 -17.90 10.00
N LEU A 188 -3.95 -16.71 9.40
CA LEU A 188 -4.86 -16.21 8.38
C LEU A 188 -4.88 -17.14 7.17
N GLY A 189 -3.71 -17.60 6.71
CA GLY A 189 -3.61 -18.51 5.59
C GLY A 189 -4.35 -19.83 5.80
N ARG A 190 -4.25 -20.45 6.99
CA ARG A 190 -5.03 -21.65 7.33
C ARG A 190 -6.54 -21.38 7.30
N GLU A 191 -6.98 -20.30 7.93
CA GLU A 191 -8.40 -19.92 7.96
C GLU A 191 -8.96 -19.65 6.55
N THR A 192 -8.19 -18.98 5.71
CA THR A 192 -8.53 -18.72 4.31
C THR A 192 -8.64 -20.01 3.50
N LEU A 193 -7.65 -20.91 3.60
CA LEU A 193 -7.68 -22.18 2.86
C LEU A 193 -8.85 -23.08 3.29
N ASP A 194 -9.19 -23.09 4.58
CA ASP A 194 -10.37 -23.81 5.10
C ASP A 194 -11.68 -23.27 4.52
N VAL A 195 -11.85 -21.95 4.47
CA VAL A 195 -13.03 -21.30 3.87
C VAL A 195 -13.11 -21.56 2.37
N ILE A 196 -11.99 -21.45 1.65
CA ILE A 196 -12.00 -21.68 0.21
C ILE A 196 -12.31 -23.15 -0.11
N LYS A 197 -11.84 -24.10 0.70
CA LYS A 197 -12.18 -25.52 0.53
C LYS A 197 -13.70 -25.76 0.58
N GLU A 198 -14.40 -25.09 1.49
CA GLU A 198 -15.87 -25.12 1.57
C GLU A 198 -16.50 -24.57 0.29
N TYR A 199 -16.13 -23.35 -0.11
CA TYR A 199 -16.70 -22.69 -1.30
C TYR A 199 -16.42 -23.42 -2.61
N ASP A 200 -15.23 -23.98 -2.78
CA ASP A 200 -14.88 -24.71 -3.99
C ASP A 200 -15.66 -26.02 -4.10
N SER A 201 -15.96 -26.68 -2.98
CA SER A 201 -16.82 -27.88 -2.98
C SER A 201 -18.24 -27.57 -3.48
N GLU A 202 -18.68 -26.32 -3.31
CA GLU A 202 -19.95 -25.77 -3.80
C GLU A 202 -19.82 -25.04 -5.14
N ARG A 203 -18.63 -25.00 -5.74
CA ARG A 203 -18.29 -24.25 -6.98
C ARG A 203 -18.57 -22.74 -6.88
N ARG A 204 -18.47 -22.16 -5.68
CA ARG A 204 -18.66 -20.73 -5.40
C ARG A 204 -17.36 -19.94 -5.62
N TYR A 205 -16.70 -20.11 -6.77
CA TYR A 205 -15.38 -19.53 -7.04
C TYR A 205 -15.34 -18.00 -6.94
N GLY A 206 -16.45 -17.30 -7.17
CA GLY A 206 -16.52 -15.86 -6.94
C GLY A 206 -16.35 -15.48 -5.46
N TYR A 207 -16.84 -16.29 -4.52
CA TYR A 207 -16.60 -16.10 -3.09
C TYR A 207 -15.18 -16.52 -2.70
N SER A 208 -14.68 -17.63 -3.26
CA SER A 208 -13.28 -18.04 -3.10
C SER A 208 -12.32 -16.92 -3.52
N TRP A 209 -12.59 -16.29 -4.66
CA TRP A 209 -11.84 -15.14 -5.17
C TRP A 209 -11.87 -13.96 -4.19
N ASN A 210 -13.05 -13.56 -3.70
CA ASN A 210 -13.16 -12.42 -2.78
C ASN A 210 -12.38 -12.67 -1.48
N VAL A 211 -12.51 -13.86 -0.88
CA VAL A 211 -11.81 -14.18 0.37
C VAL A 211 -10.30 -14.24 0.17
N LEU A 212 -9.85 -14.78 -0.96
CA LEU A 212 -8.43 -14.92 -1.28
C LEU A 212 -7.78 -13.55 -1.55
N ASP A 213 -8.41 -12.71 -2.35
CA ASP A 213 -7.89 -11.37 -2.64
C ASP A 213 -7.91 -10.47 -1.39
N THR A 214 -8.99 -10.56 -0.58
CA THR A 214 -9.05 -9.94 0.75
C THR A 214 -7.89 -10.40 1.63
N THR A 215 -7.50 -11.68 1.56
CA THR A 215 -6.36 -12.21 2.34
C THR A 215 -5.05 -11.54 1.93
N PHE A 216 -4.82 -11.27 0.65
CA PHE A 216 -3.63 -10.56 0.19
C PHE A 216 -3.62 -9.11 0.68
N TYR A 217 -4.76 -8.42 0.61
CA TYR A 217 -4.90 -7.09 1.18
C TYR A 217 -4.69 -7.07 2.69
N GLN A 218 -5.19 -8.08 3.41
CA GLN A 218 -4.97 -8.23 4.85
C GLN A 218 -3.49 -8.38 5.19
N ILE A 219 -2.77 -9.26 4.49
CA ILE A 219 -1.33 -9.47 4.71
C ILE A 219 -0.56 -8.18 4.42
N SER A 220 -0.83 -7.52 3.30
CA SER A 220 -0.23 -6.21 2.98
C SER A 220 -0.54 -5.16 4.06
N TYR A 221 -1.76 -5.14 4.58
CA TYR A 221 -2.19 -4.23 5.64
C TYR A 221 -1.43 -4.47 6.95
N PHE A 222 -1.42 -5.70 7.47
CA PHE A 222 -0.88 -5.90 8.81
C PHE A 222 0.64 -6.03 8.86
N ALA A 223 1.24 -6.65 7.83
CA ALA A 223 2.67 -6.89 7.77
C ALA A 223 3.44 -5.72 7.14
N ARG A 224 2.82 -4.99 6.20
CA ARG A 224 3.47 -3.93 5.41
C ARG A 224 4.87 -4.33 4.93
N PRO A 225 4.99 -5.46 4.21
CA PRO A 225 6.29 -5.91 3.75
C PRO A 225 6.88 -4.91 2.75
N GLN A 226 8.19 -4.97 2.61
CA GLN A 226 8.94 -4.23 1.63
C GLN A 226 9.56 -5.24 0.65
N GLY A 227 10.50 -4.80 -0.19
CA GLY A 227 11.34 -5.72 -0.92
C GLY A 227 10.62 -6.54 -2.00
N GLN A 228 11.13 -7.75 -2.21
CA GLN A 228 10.54 -8.70 -3.16
C GLN A 228 9.17 -9.20 -2.70
N LEU A 229 8.91 -9.28 -1.39
CA LEU A 229 7.60 -9.73 -0.91
C LEU A 229 6.48 -8.71 -1.22
N LEU A 230 6.77 -7.42 -1.16
CA LEU A 230 5.85 -6.38 -1.63
C LEU A 230 5.53 -6.57 -3.12
N ASN A 231 6.56 -6.76 -3.95
CA ASN A 231 6.41 -6.98 -5.39
C ASN A 231 5.60 -8.24 -5.71
N ASP A 232 5.82 -9.31 -4.95
CA ASP A 232 5.12 -10.58 -5.08
C ASP A 232 3.63 -10.45 -4.69
N LEU A 233 3.31 -9.69 -3.64
CA LEU A 233 1.93 -9.38 -3.24
C LEU A 233 1.21 -8.51 -4.27
N ASP A 234 1.84 -7.45 -4.76
CA ASP A 234 1.30 -6.60 -5.83
C ASP A 234 0.96 -7.41 -7.07
N LYS A 235 1.85 -8.35 -7.42
CA LYS A 235 1.63 -9.26 -8.53
C LYS A 235 0.48 -10.23 -8.23
N ALA A 236 0.41 -10.80 -7.03
CA ALA A 236 -0.65 -11.71 -6.65
C ALA A 236 -2.03 -11.03 -6.76
N VAL A 237 -2.17 -9.80 -6.26
CA VAL A 237 -3.38 -8.98 -6.43
C VAL A 237 -3.66 -8.72 -7.92
N SER A 238 -2.67 -8.29 -8.70
CA SER A 238 -2.86 -8.06 -10.13
C SER A 238 -3.26 -9.33 -10.90
N ASP A 239 -2.76 -10.50 -10.50
CA ASP A 239 -3.09 -11.78 -11.11
C ASP A 239 -4.52 -12.22 -10.75
N MET A 240 -5.08 -11.75 -9.62
CA MET A 240 -6.48 -11.96 -9.27
C MET A 240 -7.44 -11.26 -10.23
N ASP A 241 -7.03 -10.15 -10.85
CA ASP A 241 -7.80 -9.42 -11.86
C ASP A 241 -7.51 -9.87 -13.30
N SER A 242 -6.74 -10.95 -13.48
CA SER A 242 -6.42 -11.46 -14.80
C SER A 242 -7.66 -11.98 -15.54
N ASN A 243 -7.65 -11.88 -16.87
CA ASN A 243 -8.73 -12.36 -17.73
C ASN A 243 -8.66 -13.89 -17.91
N LEU A 244 -8.77 -14.61 -16.79
CA LEU A 244 -8.77 -16.07 -16.70
C LEU A 244 -10.11 -16.56 -16.11
N PRO A 245 -10.46 -17.84 -16.30
CA PRO A 245 -11.59 -18.44 -15.60
C PRO A 245 -11.42 -18.34 -14.07
N ALA A 246 -12.49 -18.04 -13.34
CA ALA A 246 -12.44 -17.83 -11.89
C ALA A 246 -11.80 -18.99 -11.11
N GLU A 247 -12.01 -20.23 -11.53
CA GLU A 247 -11.37 -21.41 -10.93
C GLU A 247 -9.84 -21.39 -11.10
N GLU A 248 -9.34 -21.00 -12.28
CA GLU A 248 -7.90 -20.91 -12.55
C GLU A 248 -7.28 -19.77 -11.76
N THR A 249 -7.95 -18.61 -11.69
CA THR A 249 -7.52 -17.47 -10.87
C THR A 249 -7.41 -17.85 -9.39
N VAL A 250 -8.45 -18.51 -8.85
CA VAL A 250 -8.45 -19.00 -7.46
C VAL A 250 -7.33 -20.02 -7.23
N ALA A 251 -7.09 -20.94 -8.17
CA ALA A 251 -6.00 -21.91 -8.05
C ALA A 251 -4.62 -21.24 -8.00
N LYS A 252 -4.38 -20.19 -8.82
CA LYS A 252 -3.13 -19.42 -8.79
C LYS A 252 -2.94 -18.67 -7.48
N GLY A 253 -3.97 -17.99 -7.01
CA GLY A 253 -3.90 -17.28 -5.73
C GLY A 253 -3.65 -18.23 -4.55
N LYS A 254 -4.26 -19.44 -4.55
CA LYS A 254 -3.99 -20.45 -3.53
C LYS A 254 -2.54 -20.88 -3.53
N ALA A 255 -1.99 -21.18 -4.70
CA ALA A 255 -0.59 -21.58 -4.83
C ALA A 255 0.36 -20.49 -4.31
N PHE A 256 0.03 -19.21 -4.54
CA PHE A 256 0.76 -18.09 -3.97
C PHE A 256 0.65 -18.05 -2.44
N LEU A 257 -0.56 -18.16 -1.87
CA LEU A 257 -0.77 -18.18 -0.43
C LEU A 257 -0.04 -19.36 0.24
N GLU A 258 -0.10 -20.56 -0.35
CA GLU A 258 0.61 -21.75 0.14
C GLU A 258 2.13 -21.55 0.10
N LYS A 259 2.66 -20.95 -0.99
CA LYS A 259 4.08 -20.58 -1.08
C LYS A 259 4.46 -19.61 0.03
N LEU A 260 3.65 -18.58 0.27
CA LEU A 260 3.91 -17.59 1.33
C LEU A 260 3.87 -18.23 2.72
N MET A 261 2.92 -19.14 2.98
CA MET A 261 2.88 -19.90 4.23
C MET A 261 4.05 -20.87 4.38
N ALA A 262 4.66 -21.33 3.29
CA ALA A 262 5.84 -22.19 3.32
C ALA A 262 7.16 -21.41 3.46
N MET A 263 7.15 -20.08 3.35
CA MET A 263 8.32 -19.24 3.50
C MET A 263 8.92 -19.40 4.92
N PRO A 264 10.24 -19.64 5.05
CA PRO A 264 10.92 -19.62 6.34
C PRO A 264 10.78 -18.26 7.02
N LYS A 265 10.72 -18.25 8.36
CA LYS A 265 10.59 -17.01 9.12
C LYS A 265 11.79 -16.08 8.90
N GLU A 266 12.98 -16.65 8.76
CA GLU A 266 14.22 -15.92 8.51
C GLU A 266 14.18 -15.18 7.18
N GLU A 267 13.66 -15.83 6.12
CA GLU A 267 13.47 -15.22 4.81
C GLU A 267 12.40 -14.12 4.87
N LEU A 268 11.28 -14.37 5.56
CA LEU A 268 10.26 -13.34 5.79
C LEU A 268 10.83 -12.11 6.51
N ALA A 269 11.70 -12.30 7.50
CA ALA A 269 12.27 -11.22 8.29
C ALA A 269 13.11 -10.23 7.44
N GLU A 270 13.75 -10.70 6.36
CA GLU A 270 14.51 -9.85 5.43
C GLU A 270 13.62 -8.85 4.69
N GLU A 271 12.33 -9.18 4.53
CA GLU A 271 11.33 -8.37 3.83
C GLU A 271 10.53 -7.44 4.78
N LEU A 272 10.84 -7.44 6.08
CA LEU A 272 10.11 -6.73 7.12
C LEU A 272 10.97 -5.65 7.78
N TYR A 273 10.88 -4.44 7.24
CA TYR A 273 11.64 -3.28 7.74
C TYR A 273 10.88 -1.96 7.58
N PHE A 274 11.16 -1.02 8.47
CA PHE A 274 10.72 0.36 8.37
C PHE A 274 11.64 1.12 7.42
N VAL A 275 11.03 2.03 6.66
CA VAL A 275 11.73 2.91 5.73
C VAL A 275 10.98 4.24 5.60
N ASP A 276 11.70 5.31 5.33
CA ASP A 276 11.08 6.53 4.80
C ASP A 276 10.81 6.41 3.30
N THR A 277 9.76 7.08 2.85
CA THR A 277 9.29 6.99 1.46
C THR A 277 9.22 8.40 0.87
N LEU A 278 10.15 8.73 -0.04
CA LEU A 278 10.15 10.05 -0.70
C LEU A 278 8.83 10.36 -1.42
N VAL A 279 8.29 9.42 -2.20
CA VAL A 279 7.00 9.56 -2.89
C VAL A 279 6.17 8.31 -2.63
N SER A 280 4.98 8.44 -2.03
CA SER A 280 4.12 7.27 -1.79
C SER A 280 3.80 6.52 -3.09
N THR A 281 3.75 5.19 -3.02
CA THR A 281 3.21 4.31 -4.07
C THR A 281 1.69 4.28 -4.06
N LYS A 282 1.08 4.70 -2.95
CA LYS A 282 -0.37 4.75 -2.76
C LYS A 282 -0.93 6.13 -3.11
N GLN A 283 -2.21 6.15 -3.46
CA GLN A 283 -2.91 7.39 -3.73
C GLN A 283 -3.25 8.08 -2.41
N ARG A 284 -3.15 9.40 -2.38
CA ARG A 284 -3.67 10.19 -1.25
C ARG A 284 -5.19 10.10 -1.24
N SER A 285 -5.77 9.80 -0.08
CA SER A 285 -7.23 9.86 0.11
C SER A 285 -7.77 11.28 0.27
N SER A 286 -9.04 11.43 -0.09
CA SER A 286 -9.96 12.40 0.51
C SER A 286 -11.27 11.66 0.82
N LEU A 287 -12.04 12.14 1.80
CA LEU A 287 -13.34 11.53 2.14
C LEU A 287 -14.24 11.38 0.90
N ASN A 288 -14.31 12.39 0.03
CA ASN A 288 -15.10 12.32 -1.20
C ASN A 288 -14.64 11.19 -2.13
N ASN A 289 -13.32 10.99 -2.29
CA ASN A 289 -12.79 9.91 -3.11
C ASN A 289 -13.09 8.53 -2.50
N ILE A 290 -12.98 8.41 -1.17
CA ILE A 290 -13.30 7.18 -0.44
C ILE A 290 -14.78 6.85 -0.63
N GLN A 291 -15.69 7.81 -0.39
CA GLN A 291 -17.13 7.64 -0.58
C GLN A 291 -17.48 7.24 -2.02
N SER A 292 -16.86 7.88 -3.01
CA SER A 292 -17.06 7.53 -4.42
C SER A 292 -16.57 6.12 -4.76
N THR A 293 -15.49 5.65 -4.11
CA THR A 293 -14.96 4.30 -4.33
C THR A 293 -15.84 3.24 -3.66
N MET A 294 -16.38 3.57 -2.48
CA MET A 294 -17.19 2.65 -1.68
C MET A 294 -18.68 2.59 -2.05
N SER A 295 -19.19 3.53 -2.87
CA SER A 295 -20.63 3.69 -3.12
C SER A 295 -21.31 2.45 -3.65
N ASP A 296 -20.67 1.75 -4.59
CA ASP A 296 -21.24 0.55 -5.23
C ASP A 296 -21.32 -0.61 -4.23
N VAL A 297 -20.25 -0.80 -3.44
CA VAL A 297 -20.21 -1.82 -2.39
C VAL A 297 -21.19 -1.49 -1.25
N TYR A 298 -21.35 -0.22 -0.91
CA TYR A 298 -22.34 0.21 0.08
C TYR A 298 -23.77 -0.13 -0.37
N LYS A 299 -24.12 0.17 -1.62
CA LYS A 299 -25.42 -0.19 -2.20
C LYS A 299 -25.62 -1.70 -2.22
N GLU A 300 -24.62 -2.44 -2.69
CA GLU A 300 -24.64 -3.90 -2.73
C GLU A 300 -24.84 -4.50 -1.33
N ALA A 301 -24.11 -4.02 -0.32
CA ALA A 301 -24.23 -4.48 1.05
C ALA A 301 -25.61 -4.16 1.65
N THR A 302 -26.19 -3.01 1.30
CA THR A 302 -27.55 -2.60 1.71
C THR A 302 -28.60 -3.59 1.19
N GLU A 303 -28.56 -3.88 -0.11
CA GLU A 303 -29.47 -4.81 -0.78
C GLU A 303 -29.30 -6.24 -0.22
N ALA A 304 -28.07 -6.67 0.03
CA ALA A 304 -27.78 -7.96 0.63
C ALA A 304 -28.37 -8.10 2.04
N ILE A 305 -28.24 -7.08 2.89
CA ILE A 305 -28.81 -7.07 4.25
C ILE A 305 -30.34 -7.12 4.21
N GLN A 306 -30.97 -6.37 3.29
CA GLN A 306 -32.44 -6.32 3.12
C GLN A 306 -33.06 -7.70 2.89
N ILE A 307 -32.38 -8.56 2.13
CA ILE A 307 -32.85 -9.90 1.81
C ILE A 307 -32.27 -10.97 2.76
N GLY A 308 -31.56 -10.57 3.82
CA GLY A 308 -30.96 -11.48 4.81
C GLY A 308 -29.68 -12.19 4.35
N ASN A 309 -29.04 -11.75 3.27
CA ASN A 309 -27.77 -12.29 2.78
C ASN A 309 -26.56 -11.63 3.48
N TYR A 310 -26.39 -11.96 4.76
CA TYR A 310 -25.29 -11.41 5.59
C TYR A 310 -23.90 -11.86 5.13
N GLU A 311 -23.80 -13.02 4.46
CA GLU A 311 -22.54 -13.50 3.89
C GLU A 311 -22.06 -12.59 2.76
N ARG A 312 -22.93 -12.25 1.80
CA ARG A 312 -22.58 -11.32 0.72
C ARG A 312 -22.16 -9.96 1.27
N SER A 313 -22.94 -9.42 2.20
CA SER A 313 -22.64 -8.14 2.85
C SER A 313 -21.27 -8.17 3.54
N THR A 314 -21.01 -9.18 4.39
CA THR A 314 -19.75 -9.30 5.14
C THR A 314 -18.55 -9.43 4.22
N VAL A 315 -18.61 -10.32 3.23
CA VAL A 315 -17.49 -10.57 2.31
C VAL A 315 -17.14 -9.32 1.50
N ARG A 316 -18.15 -8.60 0.97
CA ARG A 316 -17.92 -7.39 0.17
C ARG A 316 -17.43 -6.22 1.02
N LEU A 317 -17.92 -6.06 2.25
CA LEU A 317 -17.47 -5.00 3.16
C LEU A 317 -16.03 -5.23 3.64
N LEU A 318 -15.65 -6.48 3.97
CA LEU A 318 -14.26 -6.82 4.29
C LEU A 318 -13.33 -6.53 3.11
N TYR A 319 -13.74 -6.95 1.90
CA TYR A 319 -12.99 -6.72 0.68
C TYR A 319 -12.68 -5.23 0.48
N ILE A 320 -13.71 -4.36 0.43
CA ILE A 320 -13.51 -2.94 0.12
C ILE A 320 -12.71 -2.20 1.20
N PHE A 321 -12.86 -2.58 2.47
CA PHE A 321 -12.08 -1.97 3.55
C PHE A 321 -10.59 -2.29 3.43
N TYR A 322 -10.23 -3.55 3.17
CA TYR A 322 -8.84 -3.92 2.99
C TYR A 322 -8.25 -3.47 1.65
N GLU A 323 -9.03 -3.51 0.56
CA GLU A 323 -8.65 -2.95 -0.75
C GLU A 323 -8.33 -1.46 -0.65
N THR A 324 -9.13 -0.70 0.13
CA THR A 324 -8.87 0.72 0.36
C THR A 324 -7.50 0.93 1.01
N TYR A 325 -7.15 0.15 2.03
CA TYR A 325 -5.82 0.23 2.65
C TYR A 325 -4.69 -0.14 1.69
N PHE A 326 -4.95 -1.02 0.73
CA PHE A 326 -3.94 -1.44 -0.24
C PHE A 326 -3.58 -0.30 -1.19
N TYR A 327 -4.57 0.38 -1.76
CA TYR A 327 -4.35 1.40 -2.79
C TYR A 327 -4.21 2.84 -2.27
N VAL A 328 -4.64 3.10 -1.03
CA VAL A 328 -4.83 4.48 -0.55
C VAL A 328 -4.15 4.71 0.80
N ASP A 329 -3.44 5.83 0.90
CA ASP A 329 -2.98 6.40 2.17
C ASP A 329 -4.18 7.03 2.89
N LEU A 330 -4.76 6.27 3.82
CA LEU A 330 -6.04 6.59 4.47
C LEU A 330 -5.88 7.65 5.58
N GLN A 331 -6.82 8.60 5.63
CA GLN A 331 -6.90 9.61 6.72
C GLN A 331 -7.15 8.93 8.07
N ASP A 332 -6.58 9.49 9.15
CA ASP A 332 -6.57 8.85 10.47
C ASP A 332 -7.97 8.66 11.08
N ASP A 333 -8.89 9.58 10.83
CA ASP A 333 -10.28 9.51 11.27
C ASP A 333 -11.04 8.34 10.61
N VAL A 334 -10.93 8.21 9.28
CA VAL A 334 -11.51 7.07 8.54
C VAL A 334 -10.82 5.77 8.92
N ASN A 335 -9.49 5.78 9.07
CA ASN A 335 -8.70 4.62 9.48
C ASN A 335 -9.14 4.10 10.86
N ALA A 336 -9.33 4.99 11.84
CA ALA A 336 -9.74 4.60 13.17
C ALA A 336 -11.14 3.96 13.17
N LEU A 337 -12.07 4.48 12.36
CA LEU A 337 -13.40 3.91 12.19
C LEU A 337 -13.37 2.51 11.54
N ILE A 338 -12.65 2.35 10.43
CA ILE A 338 -12.53 1.06 9.73
C ILE A 338 -11.80 0.04 10.61
N SER A 339 -10.66 0.40 11.21
CA SER A 339 -9.87 -0.49 12.06
C SER A 339 -10.68 -1.00 13.26
N GLN A 340 -11.44 -0.12 13.92
CA GLN A 340 -12.32 -0.52 15.03
C GLN A 340 -13.42 -1.49 14.55
N ALA A 341 -14.02 -1.24 13.38
CA ALA A 341 -15.05 -2.11 12.83
C ALA A 341 -14.50 -3.49 12.46
N LEU A 342 -13.32 -3.54 11.82
CA LEU A 342 -12.61 -4.78 11.51
C LEU A 342 -12.27 -5.57 12.77
N GLN A 343 -11.76 -4.89 13.81
CA GLN A 343 -11.46 -5.51 15.10
C GLN A 343 -12.72 -6.08 15.77
N LYS A 344 -13.81 -5.32 15.84
CA LYS A 344 -15.10 -5.76 16.42
C LYS A 344 -15.74 -6.88 15.62
N ALA A 345 -15.56 -6.89 14.29
CA ALA A 345 -16.09 -7.91 13.41
C ALA A 345 -15.28 -9.21 13.46
N SER A 346 -14.05 -9.21 13.98
CA SER A 346 -13.16 -10.39 14.06
C SER A 346 -13.82 -11.59 14.76
N ARG A 347 -13.77 -12.76 14.11
CA ARG A 347 -14.32 -14.03 14.62
C ARG A 347 -15.80 -13.95 15.04
N GLN A 348 -16.56 -13.03 14.47
CA GLN A 348 -17.99 -12.93 14.72
C GLN A 348 -18.78 -13.75 13.69
N PRO A 349 -19.93 -14.32 14.10
CA PRO A 349 -20.94 -14.81 13.16
C PRO A 349 -21.28 -13.75 12.09
N LEU A 350 -21.56 -14.21 10.86
CA LEU A 350 -21.70 -13.32 9.70
C LEU A 350 -22.81 -12.26 9.84
N ASP A 351 -23.90 -12.58 10.53
CA ASP A 351 -24.99 -11.62 10.81
C ASP A 351 -24.52 -10.45 11.69
N LYS A 352 -23.75 -10.74 12.75
CA LYS A 352 -23.17 -9.73 13.64
C LYS A 352 -22.05 -8.95 12.98
N ALA A 353 -21.18 -9.64 12.24
CA ALA A 353 -20.09 -9.01 11.50
C ALA A 353 -20.62 -8.06 10.43
N SER A 354 -21.60 -8.50 9.64
CA SER A 354 -22.28 -7.68 8.63
C SER A 354 -22.82 -6.39 9.24
N GLY A 355 -23.56 -6.45 10.35
CA GLY A 355 -24.08 -5.25 11.02
C GLY A 355 -22.98 -4.30 11.53
N THR A 356 -21.88 -4.85 12.05
CA THR A 356 -20.74 -4.07 12.55
C THR A 356 -20.02 -3.33 11.42
N LEU A 357 -19.68 -4.04 10.35
CA LEU A 357 -18.99 -3.48 9.19
C LEU A 357 -19.87 -2.48 8.45
N TYR A 358 -21.16 -2.79 8.30
CA TYR A 358 -22.12 -1.94 7.62
C TYR A 358 -22.32 -0.62 8.36
N LYS A 359 -22.31 -0.62 9.70
CA LYS A 359 -22.36 0.61 10.50
C LYS A 359 -21.20 1.55 10.13
N ALA A 360 -19.97 1.03 10.10
CA ALA A 360 -18.80 1.83 9.75
C ALA A 360 -18.88 2.34 8.30
N MET A 361 -19.30 1.49 7.36
CA MET A 361 -19.54 1.91 5.98
C MET A 361 -20.57 3.04 5.91
N TYR A 362 -21.70 2.91 6.60
CA TYR A 362 -22.74 3.94 6.66
C TYR A 362 -22.20 5.28 7.19
N GLN A 363 -21.45 5.24 8.29
CA GLN A 363 -20.82 6.42 8.89
C GLN A 363 -19.87 7.13 7.92
N ILE A 364 -19.05 6.37 7.17
CA ILE A 364 -18.18 6.92 6.11
C ILE A 364 -19.02 7.58 5.01
N MET A 365 -20.09 6.94 4.56
CA MET A 365 -20.96 7.46 3.49
C MET A 365 -21.71 8.73 3.90
N GLU A 366 -22.11 8.86 5.17
CA GLU A 366 -22.75 10.07 5.71
C GLU A 366 -21.73 11.17 6.09
N GLY A 367 -20.43 10.82 6.14
CA GLY A 367 -19.37 11.73 6.60
C GLY A 367 -19.34 11.94 8.12
N ASP A 368 -20.01 11.07 8.89
CA ASP A 368 -19.98 11.06 10.35
C ASP A 368 -18.85 10.15 10.84
N LEU A 369 -17.63 10.69 10.87
CA LEU A 369 -16.42 9.96 11.28
C LEU A 369 -16.23 9.90 12.81
N SER A 370 -17.28 10.18 13.58
CA SER A 370 -17.21 10.05 15.03
C SER A 370 -17.12 8.57 15.43
N ILE A 371 -16.20 8.28 16.35
CA ILE A 371 -16.06 6.95 16.93
C ILE A 371 -16.90 6.94 18.19
N ASP A 372 -17.90 6.06 18.24
CA ASP A 372 -18.60 5.80 19.50
C ASP A 372 -17.59 5.21 20.48
N GLU A 373 -17.06 6.05 21.37
CA GLU A 373 -16.37 5.57 22.58
C GLU A 373 -17.40 4.80 23.41
N GLU A 374 -17.36 3.47 23.33
CA GLU A 374 -18.03 2.65 24.33
C GLU A 374 -17.31 2.89 25.67
N VAL A 375 -17.77 3.90 26.41
CA VAL A 375 -17.52 4.01 27.85
C VAL A 375 -17.90 2.66 28.45
N PRO A 376 -17.02 1.95 29.18
CA PRO A 376 -17.38 0.68 29.78
C PRO A 376 -18.48 0.91 30.82
N GLN A 377 -19.73 0.71 30.40
CA GLN A 377 -20.89 0.87 31.27
C GLN A 377 -21.05 -0.39 32.11
N ASN A 378 -20.77 -0.23 33.40
CA ASN A 378 -21.37 -1.05 34.44
C ASN A 378 -22.88 -1.22 34.16
N GLN A 379 -23.33 -2.45 34.33
CA GLN A 379 -24.68 -2.92 34.08
C GLN A 379 -25.77 -1.96 34.59
N SER A 380 -26.63 -1.49 33.68
CA SER A 380 -28.07 -1.39 33.96
C SER A 380 -28.86 -1.38 32.66
N GLN A 381 -29.89 -2.22 32.62
CA GLN A 381 -30.77 -2.51 31.49
C GLN A 381 -31.52 -1.28 30.96
N GLN A 382 -31.57 -1.12 29.63
CA GLN A 382 -32.85 -1.02 28.92
C GLN A 382 -32.68 -1.30 27.41
N LYS A 383 -33.22 -2.43 26.97
CA LYS A 383 -33.37 -2.80 25.55
C LYS A 383 -34.41 -1.88 24.89
N LYS A 384 -34.01 -1.16 23.83
CA LYS A 384 -34.85 -0.90 22.64
C LYS A 384 -33.98 -0.91 21.40
N GLY A 385 -34.33 -1.79 20.46
CA GLY A 385 -33.51 -2.20 19.31
C GLY A 385 -33.38 -1.13 18.24
N TRP A 386 -32.14 -0.96 17.78
CA TRP A 386 -31.71 -0.04 16.73
C TRP A 386 -32.14 -0.49 15.31
N PHE A 387 -32.43 -1.78 15.11
CA PHE A 387 -32.87 -2.35 13.82
C PHE A 387 -34.26 -1.91 13.32
N GLY A 388 -35.04 -1.16 14.11
CA GLY A 388 -36.38 -0.70 13.73
C GLY A 388 -36.43 0.60 12.91
N LYS A 389 -35.30 1.28 12.69
CA LYS A 389 -35.27 2.58 11.99
C LYS A 389 -34.84 2.52 10.52
N ILE A 390 -34.18 1.45 10.09
CA ILE A 390 -33.64 1.32 8.71
C ILE A 390 -34.65 0.61 7.78
N PHE A 391 -35.59 -0.16 8.32
CA PHE A 391 -36.66 -0.80 7.55
C PHE A 391 -38.03 -0.45 8.13
N GLY A 392 -38.62 0.64 7.62
CA GLY A 392 -39.92 1.15 8.04
C GLY A 392 -40.88 1.35 6.87
N LYS A 393 -41.67 0.30 6.61
CA LYS A 393 -42.78 0.12 5.66
C LYS A 393 -42.45 -0.02 4.18
#